data_AF-A0A9P1BXX7-F1
#
_entry.id   AF-A0A9P1BXX7-F1
#
_cell.length_a   1.000
_cell.length_b   1.000
_cell.length_c   1.000
_cell.angle_alpha   90.00
_cell.angle_beta   90.00
_cell.angle_gamma   90.00
#
_symmetry.space_group_name_H-M   'P 1'
#
loop_
_entity.id
_entity.type
_entity.pdbx_description
1 polymer ?
#
loop_
_entity_poly.entity_id
_entity_poly.type
_entity_poly.pdbx_seq_one_letter_code
_entity_poly.pdbx_strand_id
1 'polypeptide(L)'
;MLLGKVRSFKDTWGFLRSDSVSGDIFVGLRENPHLTTLAEGNTVLFDVRKDVRGKNEAVNVQPLLQVLEPAVPSRHSGWVRSFTGSWGFINSPSFSGDLFVGLRNNPQLSAALAAGDQVEPEG
;
A
#
# COMPACT_ATOMS: atom_id res chain seq x y z
N MET A 1 14.59 -4.23 -21.20
CA MET A 1 13.90 -3.87 -19.95
C MET A 1 14.21 -2.45 -19.51
N LEU A 2 13.18 -1.72 -19.12
CA LEU A 2 13.19 -0.38 -18.55
C LEU A 2 12.53 -0.40 -17.17
N LEU A 3 12.99 0.50 -16.30
CA LEU A 3 12.36 0.78 -15.01
C LEU A 3 11.35 1.91 -15.19
N GLY A 4 10.21 1.81 -14.51
CA GLY A 4 9.24 2.90 -14.47
C GLY A 4 8.23 2.75 -13.34
N LYS A 5 7.24 3.63 -13.34
CA LYS A 5 6.16 3.65 -12.37
C LYS A 5 4.80 3.54 -13.04
N VAL A 6 3.86 2.90 -12.34
CA VAL A 6 2.44 2.91 -12.71
C VAL A 6 1.90 4.31 -12.49
N ARG A 7 1.51 4.99 -13.57
CA ARG A 7 0.89 6.33 -13.49
C ARG A 7 -0.60 6.23 -13.17
N SER A 8 -1.27 5.24 -13.77
CA SER A 8 -2.69 4.98 -13.56
C SER A 8 -3.01 3.58 -14.06
N PHE A 9 -3.90 2.86 -13.40
CA PHE A 9 -4.41 1.58 -13.89
C PHE A 9 -5.86 1.42 -13.45
N LYS A 10 -6.74 1.10 -14.39
CA LYS A 10 -8.17 0.93 -14.13
C LYS A 10 -8.72 -0.22 -14.97
N ASP A 11 -9.49 -1.08 -14.32
CA ASP A 11 -10.10 -2.27 -14.91
C ASP A 11 -9.04 -3.18 -15.55
N THR A 12 -8.80 -3.06 -16.86
CA THR A 12 -7.90 -3.97 -17.63
C THR A 12 -6.73 -3.26 -18.30
N TRP A 13 -6.57 -1.95 -18.11
CA TRP A 13 -5.51 -1.19 -18.77
C TRP A 13 -5.10 0.07 -18.00
N GLY A 14 -3.98 0.67 -18.40
CA GLY A 14 -3.45 1.86 -17.78
C GLY A 14 -2.26 2.47 -18.52
N PHE A 15 -1.49 3.26 -17.80
CA PHE A 15 -0.29 3.93 -18.30
C PHE A 15 0.87 3.81 -17.32
N LEU A 16 2.07 3.61 -17.87
CA LEU A 16 3.35 3.67 -17.18
C LEU A 16 4.12 4.92 -17.60
N ARG A 17 5.04 5.35 -16.74
CA ARG A 17 6.06 6.36 -17.06
C ARG A 17 7.44 5.83 -16.74
N SER A 18 8.41 6.20 -17.57
CA SER A 18 9.82 5.91 -17.39
C SER A 18 10.64 7.10 -17.84
N ASP A 19 11.69 7.43 -17.12
CA ASP A 19 12.59 8.54 -17.47
C ASP A 19 13.32 8.28 -18.80
N SER A 20 13.41 7.01 -19.21
CA SER A 20 14.05 6.60 -20.47
C SER A 20 13.14 6.75 -21.71
N VAL A 21 11.85 7.03 -21.53
CA VAL A 21 10.87 7.12 -22.63
C VAL A 21 9.97 8.33 -22.42
N SER A 22 10.00 9.25 -23.39
CA SER A 22 9.12 10.42 -23.33
C SER A 22 7.64 10.04 -23.52
N GLY A 23 6.79 10.65 -22.71
CA GLY A 23 5.34 10.45 -22.73
C GLY A 23 4.88 9.22 -21.96
N ASP A 24 3.58 8.94 -22.06
CA ASP A 24 2.97 7.79 -21.40
C ASP A 24 3.13 6.51 -22.25
N ILE A 25 3.28 5.39 -21.57
CA ILE A 25 3.45 4.07 -22.16
C ILE A 25 2.19 3.27 -21.82
N PHE A 26 1.46 2.82 -22.83
CA PHE A 26 0.24 2.03 -22.62
C PHE A 26 0.58 0.68 -21.99
N VAL A 27 -0.24 0.23 -21.04
CA VAL A 27 -0.16 -1.13 -20.51
C VAL A 27 -1.56 -1.73 -20.45
N GLY A 28 -1.70 -2.98 -20.90
CA GLY A 28 -2.96 -3.71 -20.86
C GLY A 28 -2.73 -5.16 -20.48
N LEU A 29 -3.74 -5.76 -19.82
CA LEU A 29 -3.71 -7.18 -19.43
C LEU A 29 -3.64 -8.12 -20.63
N ARG A 30 -4.09 -7.70 -21.82
CA ARG A 30 -4.06 -8.53 -23.03
C ARG A 30 -2.64 -8.94 -23.43
N GLU A 31 -1.68 -8.02 -23.37
CA GLU A 31 -0.27 -8.29 -23.67
C GLU A 31 0.52 -8.69 -22.40
N ASN A 32 -0.14 -8.68 -21.24
CA ASN A 32 0.44 -9.05 -19.94
C ASN A 32 -0.54 -9.96 -19.18
N PRO A 33 -0.89 -11.14 -19.71
CA PRO A 33 -1.96 -11.98 -19.17
C PRO A 33 -1.65 -12.58 -17.80
N HIS A 34 -0.38 -12.52 -17.36
CA HIS A 34 0.07 -12.90 -16.03
C HIS A 34 -0.24 -11.85 -14.96
N LEU A 35 -0.65 -10.63 -15.36
CA LEU A 35 -1.07 -9.60 -14.44
C LEU A 35 -2.58 -9.67 -14.19
N THR A 36 -2.99 -9.38 -12.96
CA THR A 36 -4.40 -9.16 -12.60
C THR A 36 -4.70 -7.68 -12.41
N THR A 37 -3.76 -6.93 -11.84
CA THR A 37 -3.88 -5.49 -11.58
C THR A 37 -2.49 -4.87 -11.40
N LEU A 38 -2.43 -3.54 -11.42
CA LEU A 38 -1.26 -2.74 -11.06
C LEU A 38 -1.70 -1.62 -10.12
N ALA A 39 -0.99 -1.42 -9.01
CA ALA A 39 -1.28 -0.31 -8.11
C ALA A 39 -0.55 0.97 -8.58
N GLU A 40 -1.27 2.09 -8.59
CA GLU A 40 -0.69 3.40 -8.92
C GLU A 40 0.50 3.73 -8.01
N GLY A 41 1.54 4.33 -8.60
CA GLY A 41 2.79 4.67 -7.91
C GLY A 41 3.77 3.52 -7.74
N ASN A 42 3.36 2.26 -7.91
CA ASN A 42 4.27 1.11 -7.81
C ASN A 42 5.32 1.12 -8.92
N THR A 43 6.50 0.62 -8.57
CA THR A 43 7.62 0.47 -9.50
C THR A 43 7.46 -0.83 -10.30
N VAL A 44 7.78 -0.77 -11.58
CA VAL A 44 7.67 -1.91 -12.50
C VAL A 44 8.90 -1.98 -13.41
N LEU A 45 9.27 -3.20 -13.81
CA LEU A 45 10.17 -3.45 -14.94
C LEU A 45 9.34 -3.90 -16.14
N PHE A 46 9.71 -3.46 -17.34
CA PHE A 46 8.97 -3.82 -18.56
C PHE A 46 9.83 -3.64 -19.82
N ASP A 47 9.41 -4.24 -20.92
CA ASP A 47 9.92 -3.91 -22.25
C ASP A 47 8.95 -2.98 -22.97
N VAL A 48 9.47 -2.15 -23.89
CA VAL A 48 8.64 -1.26 -24.72
C VAL A 48 8.62 -1.77 -26.15
N ARG A 49 7.41 -1.98 -26.66
CA ARG A 49 7.14 -2.24 -28.08
C ARG A 49 6.40 -1.03 -28.68
N LYS A 50 6.47 -0.91 -30.01
CA LYS A 50 5.57 -0.05 -30.77
C LYS A 50 4.35 -0.85 -31.21
N ASP A 51 3.15 -0.36 -30.94
CA ASP A 51 1.92 -0.93 -31.50
C ASP A 51 1.83 -0.65 -33.01
N VAL A 52 0.77 -1.17 -33.66
CA VAL A 52 0.52 -0.96 -35.10
C VAL A 52 0.31 0.52 -35.49
N ARG A 53 0.11 1.40 -34.51
CA ARG A 53 -0.08 2.86 -34.66
C ARG A 53 1.18 3.64 -34.25
N GLY A 54 2.28 2.96 -33.93
CA GLY A 54 3.54 3.57 -33.49
C GLY A 54 3.54 4.12 -32.05
N LYS A 55 2.54 3.76 -31.23
CA LYS A 55 2.46 4.14 -29.81
C LYS A 55 3.27 3.17 -28.94
N ASN A 56 3.81 3.68 -27.84
CA ASN A 56 4.58 2.87 -26.90
C ASN A 56 3.62 1.99 -26.08
N GLU A 57 3.88 0.69 -26.08
CA GLU A 57 3.15 -0.32 -25.32
C GLU A 57 4.13 -1.13 -24.48
N ALA A 58 3.81 -1.31 -23.20
CA ALA A 58 4.59 -2.08 -22.25
C ALA A 58 4.20 -3.56 -22.30
N VAL A 59 5.20 -4.42 -22.43
CA VAL A 59 5.07 -5.88 -22.44
C VAL A 59 6.05 -6.49 -21.44
N ASN A 60 5.84 -7.76 -21.09
CA ASN A 60 6.64 -8.46 -20.08
C ASN A 60 6.71 -7.70 -18.74
N VAL A 61 5.62 -7.03 -18.36
CA VAL A 61 5.58 -6.15 -17.20
C VAL A 61 5.71 -6.98 -15.91
N GLN A 62 6.67 -6.61 -15.06
CA GLN A 62 6.92 -7.23 -13.77
C GLN A 62 6.81 -6.17 -12.66
N PRO A 63 5.81 -6.27 -11.76
CA PRO A 63 5.76 -5.45 -10.57
C PRO A 63 7.01 -5.70 -9.72
N LEU A 64 7.75 -4.63 -9.43
CA LEU A 64 8.72 -4.67 -8.35
C LEU A 64 7.92 -4.52 -7.08
N LEU A 65 7.73 -5.63 -6.38
CA LEU A 65 7.32 -5.60 -4.98
C LEU A 65 8.34 -4.74 -4.26
N GLN A 66 7.95 -3.52 -3.94
CA GLN A 66 8.62 -2.78 -2.90
C GLN A 66 8.29 -3.58 -1.65
N VAL A 67 9.25 -4.39 -1.21
CA VAL A 67 9.26 -4.89 0.14
C VAL A 67 9.22 -3.60 0.96
N LEU A 68 8.02 -3.23 1.44
CA LEU A 68 7.94 -2.41 2.62
C LEU A 68 8.77 -3.21 3.60
N GLU A 69 9.98 -2.73 3.91
CA GLU A 69 10.74 -3.33 5.00
C GLU A 69 9.75 -3.58 6.12
N PRO A 70 9.70 -4.78 6.71
CA PRO A 70 8.71 -5.09 7.73
C PRO A 70 8.78 -3.92 8.71
N ALA A 71 7.68 -3.15 8.76
CA ALA A 71 7.68 -1.88 9.45
C ALA A 71 8.28 -2.14 10.81
N VAL A 72 9.44 -1.55 11.10
CA VAL A 72 10.14 -1.81 12.35
C VAL A 72 9.08 -1.65 13.44
N PRO A 73 8.80 -2.68 14.26
CA PRO A 73 7.77 -2.60 15.27
C PRO A 73 8.03 -1.35 16.10
N SER A 74 7.20 -0.34 15.92
CA SER A 74 7.38 0.97 16.50
C SER A 74 6.39 1.10 17.64
N ARG A 75 6.93 1.44 18.80
CA ARG A 75 6.15 1.59 20.02
C ARG A 75 5.57 2.99 20.03
N HIS A 76 4.24 3.09 19.99
CA HIS A 76 3.54 4.35 20.08
C HIS A 76 2.67 4.36 21.33
N SER A 77 2.93 5.31 22.23
CA SER A 77 2.04 5.58 23.36
C SER A 77 0.84 6.42 22.89
N GLY A 78 -0.27 6.28 23.60
CA GLY A 78 -1.50 7.00 23.29
C GLY A 78 -2.50 6.96 24.42
N TRP A 79 -3.69 7.48 24.16
CA TRP A 79 -4.81 7.48 25.10
C TRP A 79 -6.01 6.76 24.50
N VAL A 80 -6.71 5.99 25.33
CA VAL A 80 -7.97 5.36 24.96
C VAL A 80 -9.00 6.46 24.68
N ARG A 81 -9.40 6.58 23.41
CA ARG A 81 -10.46 7.50 22.99
C ARG A 81 -11.83 6.97 23.40
N SER A 82 -12.05 5.67 23.21
CA SER A 82 -13.27 4.97 23.60
C SER A 82 -13.00 3.48 23.68
N PHE A 83 -13.59 2.78 24.64
CA PHE A 83 -13.50 1.33 24.73
C PHE A 83 -14.83 0.78 25.23
N THR A 84 -15.40 -0.20 24.52
CA THR A 84 -16.70 -0.78 24.85
C THR A 84 -16.68 -2.28 24.60
N GLY A 85 -17.00 -3.07 25.62
CA GLY A 85 -16.94 -4.52 25.52
C GLY A 85 -15.50 -5.01 25.35
N SER A 86 -15.16 -5.53 24.17
CA SER A 86 -13.87 -6.19 23.90
C SER A 86 -12.98 -5.43 22.91
N TRP A 87 -13.34 -4.20 22.53
CA TRP A 87 -12.58 -3.40 21.59
C TRP A 87 -12.78 -1.88 21.80
N GLY A 88 -11.90 -1.09 21.21
CA GLY A 88 -11.93 0.36 21.27
C GLY A 88 -10.99 1.04 20.29
N PHE A 89 -10.77 2.33 20.52
CA PHE A 89 -9.91 3.20 19.73
C PHE A 89 -8.92 3.94 20.61
N ILE A 90 -7.68 4.09 20.13
CA ILE A 90 -6.61 4.84 20.79
C ILE A 90 -6.20 6.00 19.87
N ASN A 91 -5.99 7.18 20.45
CA ASN A 91 -5.29 8.26 19.75
C ASN A 91 -3.82 8.28 20.16
N SER A 92 -2.93 8.55 19.21
CA SER A 92 -1.52 8.81 19.46
C SER A 92 -1.12 10.14 18.83
N PRO A 93 -0.24 10.93 19.46
CA PRO A 93 0.37 12.08 18.79
C PRO A 93 1.28 11.67 17.62
N SER A 94 1.63 10.39 17.48
CA SER A 94 2.53 9.89 16.43
C SER A 94 1.88 9.78 15.05
N PHE A 95 0.56 9.83 14.94
CA PHE A 95 -0.17 9.76 13.67
C PHE A 95 -1.55 10.41 13.77
N SER A 96 -2.09 10.85 12.63
CA SER A 96 -3.45 11.37 12.57
C SER A 96 -4.47 10.23 12.46
N GLY A 97 -5.49 10.25 13.31
CA GLY A 97 -6.59 9.28 13.31
C GLY A 97 -6.63 8.37 14.54
N ASP A 98 -7.49 7.36 14.47
CA ASP A 98 -7.76 6.41 15.56
C ASP A 98 -7.10 5.05 15.24
N LEU A 99 -6.39 4.48 16.22
CA LEU A 99 -5.90 3.11 16.15
C LEU A 99 -6.93 2.16 16.76
N PHE A 100 -7.38 1.18 15.98
CA PHE A 100 -8.27 0.14 16.48
C PHE A 100 -7.52 -0.82 17.40
N VAL A 101 -8.08 -1.09 18.58
CA VAL A 101 -7.53 -2.02 19.56
C VAL A 101 -8.59 -3.01 20.02
N GLY A 102 -8.23 -4.27 20.20
CA GLY A 102 -9.13 -5.30 20.69
C GLY A 102 -8.42 -6.31 21.60
N LEU A 103 -9.15 -6.83 22.58
CA LEU A 103 -8.63 -7.77 23.58
C LEU A 103 -8.14 -9.09 22.96
N ARG A 104 -8.74 -9.50 21.83
CA ARG A 104 -8.38 -10.77 21.15
C ARG A 104 -6.90 -10.83 20.77
N ASN A 105 -6.33 -9.71 20.32
CA ASN A 105 -4.94 -9.63 19.90
C ASN A 105 -4.05 -8.97 20.96
N ASN A 106 -4.64 -8.51 22.07
CA ASN A 106 -3.96 -7.83 23.16
C ASN A 106 -4.50 -8.37 24.50
N PRO A 107 -4.25 -9.66 24.82
CA PRO A 107 -4.79 -10.28 26.04
C PRO A 107 -4.28 -9.63 27.33
N GLN A 108 -3.18 -8.87 27.26
CA GLN A 108 -2.63 -8.08 28.36
C GLN A 108 -3.47 -6.83 28.69
N LEU A 109 -4.31 -6.36 27.76
CA LEU A 109 -5.22 -5.26 28.04
C LEU A 109 -6.37 -5.76 28.90
N SER A 110 -6.69 -5.02 29.97
CA SER A 110 -7.84 -5.35 30.80
C SER A 110 -9.14 -4.93 30.12
N ALA A 111 -10.23 -5.66 30.37
CA ALA A 111 -11.58 -5.26 29.93
C ALA A 111 -12.10 -3.97 30.62
N ALA A 112 -11.29 -3.36 31.49
CA ALA A 112 -11.62 -2.18 32.27
C ALA A 112 -11.00 -0.88 31.73
N LEU A 113 -10.41 -0.89 30.51
CA LEU A 113 -9.93 0.33 29.87
C LEU A 113 -11.06 1.36 29.75
N ALA A 114 -10.85 2.53 30.35
CA ALA A 114 -11.77 3.65 30.30
C ALA A 114 -11.27 4.73 29.32
N ALA A 115 -12.18 5.56 28.82
CA ALA A 115 -11.80 6.71 28.01
C ALA A 115 -10.89 7.65 28.83
N GLY A 116 -9.75 8.01 28.26
CA GLY A 116 -8.71 8.83 28.89
C GLY A 116 -7.52 8.03 29.46
N ASP A 117 -7.61 6.71 29.58
CA ASP A 117 -6.50 5.89 30.07
C ASP A 117 -5.30 5.95 29.12
N GLN A 118 -4.09 6.11 29.68
CA GLN A 118 -2.85 6.03 28.92
C GLN A 118 -2.48 4.57 28.69
N VAL A 119 -2.06 4.26 27.46
CA VAL A 119 -1.63 2.92 27.05
C VAL A 119 -0.25 2.98 26.40
N GLU A 120 0.58 1.99 26.73
CA GLU A 120 1.90 1.79 26.12
C GLU A 120 2.01 0.33 25.63
N PRO A 121 2.68 0.07 24.49
CA PRO A 121 2.91 -1.30 24.02
C PRO A 121 3.91 -2.03 24.93
N GLU A 122 3.69 -3.32 25.23
CA GLU A 122 4.60 -4.13 26.08
C GLU A 122 5.92 -4.50 25.39
N GLY A 123 6.99 -4.49 26.18
CA GLY A 123 8.42 -4.72 25.85
C GLY A 123 8.73 -5.98 25.06
#